data_AF-A0AAV6C8W8-F1
#
_entry.id   AF-A0AAV6C8W8-F1
#
_cell.length_a   1.000
_cell.length_b   1.000
_cell.length_c   1.000
_cell.angle_alpha   90.00
_cell.angle_beta   90.00
_cell.angle_gamma   90.00
#
_symmetry.space_group_name_H-M   'P 1'
#
loop_
_entity.id
_entity.type
_entity.pdbx_description
1 polymer ?
#
loop_
_entity_poly.entity_id
_entity_poly.type
_entity_poly.pdbx_seq_one_letter_code
_entity_poly.pdbx_strand_id
1 'polypeptide(L)'
;MKLRSFAPLCTLLLLAQPASARPQSNLSPVSSEEAAASGVDAFAGELRDVQASLRATPPATQPITKLERNLPGSWRVNAPDGSYEVSTAPLRDLLAAAARDSSTRAVKLKQAQQWVAELESEITSYDSPGGTPDSQARARLDSILSAREFNYVHKASATEWIRNKIYHWLERLYSSLMARITKHPIGERAFFWVLLLGLVTWLAFSLFRFWAHRSRFEELKSPRTFARSRTWQEWLRASSEAAARGDFREAVHSAYWGAIARLEDLQLVPADHTRTPREYVQLYSLPHEEQLAPSARQKESLAGITARLERTWYGRASAGPSDFQESLREVEALGCQLP
;
A
#
# COMPACT_ATOMS: atom_id res chain seq x y z
N MET A 1 -28.88 32.14 -63.66
CA MET A 1 -30.19 32.43 -63.04
C MET A 1 -30.06 32.13 -61.54
N LYS A 2 -30.36 33.12 -60.69
CA LYS A 2 -30.60 33.04 -59.23
C LYS A 2 -31.66 31.93 -58.93
N LEU A 3 -31.78 31.22 -57.79
CA LEU A 3 -31.55 31.50 -56.35
C LEU A 3 -31.71 30.18 -55.51
N ARG A 4 -31.23 30.18 -54.24
CA ARG A 4 -31.61 29.36 -53.03
C ARG A 4 -31.05 27.91 -52.94
N SER A 5 -30.61 27.36 -51.80
CA SER A 5 -30.88 27.66 -50.38
C SER A 5 -29.74 27.16 -49.45
N PHE A 6 -29.64 27.76 -48.26
CA PHE A 6 -28.81 27.41 -47.11
C PHE A 6 -29.16 26.03 -46.48
N ALA A 7 -28.15 25.26 -46.04
CA ALA A 7 -28.07 24.62 -44.71
C ALA A 7 -26.76 23.82 -44.53
N PRO A 8 -26.16 23.80 -43.31
CA PRO A 8 -24.82 23.29 -43.04
C PRO A 8 -24.76 21.79 -42.69
N LEU A 9 -23.60 21.22 -43.01
CA LEU A 9 -23.10 19.89 -42.68
C LEU A 9 -23.06 19.68 -41.15
N CYS A 10 -23.93 18.84 -40.62
CA CYS A 10 -23.87 18.37 -39.23
C CYS A 10 -22.86 17.22 -39.10
N THR A 11 -21.86 17.46 -38.27
CA THR A 11 -20.85 16.52 -37.80
C THR A 11 -21.48 15.50 -36.85
N LEU A 12 -21.53 14.23 -37.23
CA LEU A 12 -21.99 13.12 -36.38
C LEU A 12 -20.77 12.43 -35.77
N LEU A 13 -20.37 12.87 -34.58
CA LEU A 13 -19.33 12.26 -33.75
C LEU A 13 -20.02 11.35 -32.72
N LEU A 14 -19.79 10.05 -32.85
CA LEU A 14 -20.22 8.99 -31.93
C LEU A 14 -19.55 9.20 -30.56
N LEU A 15 -20.35 9.60 -29.55
CA LEU A 15 -19.97 9.55 -28.14
C LEU A 15 -20.67 8.36 -27.47
N ALA A 16 -19.85 7.47 -26.91
CA ALA A 16 -20.26 6.39 -26.03
C ALA A 16 -20.88 6.95 -24.75
N GLN A 17 -22.10 6.52 -24.43
CA GLN A 17 -22.80 6.83 -23.18
C GLN A 17 -22.53 5.72 -22.15
N PRO A 18 -22.01 6.01 -20.94
CA PRO A 18 -22.22 5.16 -19.79
C PRO A 18 -23.58 5.48 -19.16
N ALA A 19 -24.38 4.42 -18.97
CA ALA A 19 -25.73 4.46 -18.44
C ALA A 19 -25.79 5.08 -17.04
N SER A 20 -26.75 6.00 -16.88
CA SER A 20 -27.11 6.63 -15.62
C SER A 20 -27.75 5.63 -14.66
N ALA A 21 -27.18 5.45 -13.47
CA ALA A 21 -27.90 4.86 -12.33
C ALA A 21 -28.75 5.96 -11.66
N ARG A 22 -30.06 5.70 -11.57
CA ARG A 22 -31.07 6.53 -10.91
C ARG A 22 -30.77 6.67 -9.40
N PRO A 23 -31.01 7.83 -8.79
CA PRO A 23 -31.00 7.97 -7.34
C PRO A 23 -32.30 7.36 -6.79
N GLN A 24 -32.17 6.38 -5.90
CA GLN A 24 -33.30 5.84 -5.15
C GLN A 24 -33.52 6.73 -3.93
N SER A 25 -34.71 7.32 -3.91
CA SER A 25 -35.25 8.24 -2.91
C SER A 25 -35.24 7.64 -1.51
N ASN A 26 -35.00 8.51 -0.54
CA ASN A 26 -35.27 8.36 0.88
C ASN A 26 -36.40 7.38 1.21
N LEU A 27 -36.05 6.30 1.91
CA LEU A 27 -36.92 5.66 2.88
C LEU A 27 -36.16 5.63 4.22
N SER A 28 -36.86 6.12 5.23
CA SER A 28 -36.51 6.16 6.65
C SER A 28 -35.80 4.90 7.16
N PRO A 29 -35.04 5.00 8.27
CA PRO A 29 -34.40 3.84 8.89
C PRO A 29 -35.49 2.88 9.36
N VAL A 30 -35.73 1.83 8.59
CA VAL A 30 -36.37 0.63 9.12
C VAL A 30 -35.34 -0.01 10.00
N SER A 31 -35.58 0.13 11.30
CA SER A 31 -35.12 -0.70 12.40
C SER A 31 -34.20 -1.83 11.95
N SER A 32 -32.90 -1.63 12.14
CA SER A 32 -31.94 -2.72 12.29
C SER A 32 -32.24 -3.41 13.62
N GLU A 33 -33.36 -4.12 13.64
CA GLU A 33 -33.78 -4.93 14.77
C GLU A 33 -32.98 -6.24 14.69
N GLU A 34 -31.98 -6.31 15.56
CA GLU A 34 -31.48 -7.57 16.14
C GLU A 34 -30.59 -8.47 15.27
N ALA A 35 -29.39 -7.99 14.91
CA ALA A 35 -28.23 -8.88 14.86
C ALA A 35 -27.78 -9.11 16.31
N ALA A 36 -28.52 -9.96 17.03
CA ALA A 36 -28.17 -10.37 18.39
C ALA A 36 -26.73 -10.86 18.41
N ALA A 37 -25.95 -10.40 19.39
CA ALA A 37 -24.60 -10.88 19.56
C ALA A 37 -24.67 -12.31 20.09
N SER A 38 -24.63 -13.28 19.18
CA SER A 38 -24.77 -14.69 19.47
C SER A 38 -23.46 -15.23 20.05
N GLY A 39 -23.54 -16.04 21.11
CA GLY A 39 -22.39 -16.79 21.62
C GLY A 39 -21.90 -17.82 20.57
N VAL A 40 -20.70 -18.35 20.76
CA VAL A 40 -20.08 -19.33 19.84
C VAL A 40 -21.00 -20.52 19.54
N ASP A 41 -21.70 -21.04 20.54
CA ASP A 41 -22.69 -22.13 20.39
C ASP A 41 -23.90 -21.76 19.52
N ALA A 42 -24.41 -20.54 19.70
CA ALA A 42 -25.55 -20.03 18.93
C ALA A 42 -25.15 -19.80 17.47
N PHE A 43 -23.94 -19.30 17.24
CA PHE A 43 -23.37 -19.16 15.90
C PHE A 43 -23.16 -20.53 15.21
N ALA A 44 -22.69 -21.54 15.94
CA ALA A 44 -22.60 -22.92 15.43
C ALA A 44 -23.98 -23.52 15.10
N GLY A 45 -25.03 -23.14 15.84
CA GLY A 45 -26.42 -23.45 15.50
C GLY A 45 -26.85 -22.84 14.17
N GLU A 46 -26.62 -21.53 13.99
CA GLU A 46 -26.96 -20.82 12.75
C GLU A 46 -26.24 -21.40 11.51
N LEU A 47 -24.96 -21.74 11.64
CA LEU A 47 -24.22 -22.35 10.53
C LEU A 47 -24.78 -23.72 10.12
N ARG A 48 -25.21 -24.54 11.08
CA ARG A 48 -25.86 -25.83 10.80
C ARG A 48 -27.20 -25.65 10.08
N ASP A 49 -27.99 -24.66 10.46
CA ASP A 49 -29.25 -24.33 9.80
C ASP A 49 -29.04 -23.85 8.36
N VAL A 50 -28.00 -23.04 8.13
CA VAL A 50 -27.59 -22.61 6.78
C VAL A 50 -27.10 -23.79 5.95
N GLN A 51 -26.29 -24.68 6.54
CA GLN A 51 -25.80 -25.88 5.87
C GLN A 51 -26.95 -26.84 5.49
N ALA A 52 -27.91 -27.03 6.39
CA ALA A 52 -29.12 -27.82 6.13
C ALA A 52 -29.95 -27.21 4.99
N SER A 53 -30.11 -25.88 5.00
CA SER A 53 -30.81 -25.14 3.94
C SER A 53 -30.11 -25.26 2.58
N LEU A 54 -28.78 -25.22 2.55
CA LEU A 54 -27.98 -25.41 1.33
C LEU A 54 -28.07 -26.84 0.78
N ARG A 55 -28.23 -27.85 1.64
CA ARG A 55 -28.39 -29.26 1.22
C ARG A 55 -29.81 -29.56 0.74
N ALA A 56 -30.81 -28.95 1.37
CA ALA A 56 -32.21 -29.12 1.01
C ALA A 56 -32.62 -28.29 -0.22
N THR A 57 -31.84 -27.27 -0.60
CA THR A 57 -32.14 -26.40 -1.74
C THR A 57 -31.95 -27.16 -3.07
N PRO A 58 -33.02 -27.36 -3.86
CA PRO A 58 -32.90 -27.90 -5.20
C PRO A 58 -32.08 -26.95 -6.09
N PRO A 59 -31.45 -27.44 -7.19
CA PRO A 59 -30.67 -26.61 -8.13
C PRO A 59 -31.54 -25.69 -9.02
N ALA A 60 -32.62 -25.15 -8.48
CA ALA A 60 -33.49 -24.16 -9.11
C ALA A 60 -33.14 -22.75 -8.64
N THR A 61 -33.37 -21.74 -9.48
CA THR A 61 -32.97 -20.35 -9.20
C THR A 61 -33.75 -19.72 -8.03
N GLN A 62 -35.06 -19.97 -7.93
CA GLN A 62 -35.92 -19.38 -6.92
C GLN A 62 -35.54 -19.70 -5.46
N PRO A 63 -35.27 -20.97 -5.07
CA PRO A 63 -34.87 -21.28 -3.70
C PRO A 63 -33.50 -20.69 -3.34
N ILE A 64 -32.56 -20.58 -4.29
CA ILE A 64 -31.23 -19.98 -4.08
C ILE A 64 -31.35 -18.48 -3.75
N THR A 65 -32.17 -17.73 -4.49
CA THR A 65 -32.38 -16.29 -4.23
C THR A 65 -33.20 -16.02 -2.95
N LYS A 66 -33.99 -16.99 -2.48
CA LYS A 66 -34.65 -16.90 -1.18
C LYS A 66 -33.64 -17.09 -0.05
N LEU A 67 -32.74 -18.06 -0.20
CA LEU A 67 -31.67 -18.31 0.76
C LEU A 67 -30.70 -17.14 0.87
N GLU A 68 -30.30 -16.54 -0.26
CA GLU A 68 -29.41 -15.36 -0.28
C GLU A 68 -30.02 -14.16 0.48
N ARG A 69 -31.33 -13.92 0.33
CA ARG A 69 -32.03 -12.81 0.99
C ARG A 69 -32.23 -12.99 2.49
N ASN A 70 -32.20 -14.23 2.97
CA ASN A 70 -32.39 -14.55 4.38
C ASN A 70 -31.06 -14.57 5.16
N LEU A 71 -29.91 -14.45 4.47
CA LEU A 71 -28.61 -14.37 5.13
C LEU A 71 -28.37 -12.96 5.68
N PRO A 72 -27.96 -12.82 6.96
CA PRO A 72 -27.55 -11.52 7.50
C PRO A 72 -26.30 -11.02 6.77
N GLY A 73 -26.07 -9.70 6.75
CA GLY A 73 -24.89 -9.12 6.08
C GLY A 73 -23.56 -9.47 6.77
N SER A 74 -23.60 -9.66 8.08
CA SER A 74 -22.51 -10.15 8.90
C SER A 74 -23.07 -10.82 10.15
N TRP A 75 -22.32 -11.78 10.69
CA TRP A 75 -22.56 -12.38 11.99
C TRP A 75 -21.63 -11.76 13.01
N ARG A 76 -22.16 -11.35 14.17
CA ARG A 76 -21.34 -10.94 15.32
C ARG A 76 -21.30 -12.06 16.32
N VAL A 77 -20.10 -12.59 16.56
CA VAL A 77 -19.85 -13.72 17.44
C VAL A 77 -19.10 -13.23 18.67
N ASN A 78 -19.66 -13.45 19.85
CA ASN A 78 -18.96 -13.18 21.11
C ASN A 78 -18.26 -14.46 21.57
N ALA A 79 -16.94 -14.44 21.57
CA ALA A 79 -16.10 -15.49 22.11
C ALA A 79 -15.46 -15.05 23.45
N PRO A 80 -14.92 -15.98 24.26
CA PRO A 80 -14.30 -15.65 25.54
C PRO A 80 -13.14 -14.64 25.45
N ASP A 81 -12.48 -14.55 24.29
CA ASP A 81 -11.33 -13.66 24.05
C ASP A 81 -11.65 -12.38 23.25
N GLY A 82 -12.88 -12.21 22.77
CA GLY A 82 -13.30 -11.00 22.06
C GLY A 82 -14.59 -11.14 21.26
N SER A 83 -15.06 -10.02 20.71
CA SER A 83 -16.16 -9.97 19.75
C SER A 83 -15.61 -9.94 18.33
N TYR A 84 -16.05 -10.89 17.49
CA TYR A 84 -15.63 -11.04 16.11
C TYR A 84 -16.80 -10.78 15.16
N GLU A 85 -16.53 -10.14 14.02
CA GLU A 85 -17.52 -9.94 12.95
C GLU A 85 -17.14 -10.82 11.75
N VAL A 86 -17.96 -11.82 11.46
CA VAL A 86 -17.79 -12.75 10.34
C VAL A 86 -18.67 -12.31 9.18
N SER A 87 -18.05 -11.93 8.07
CA SER A 87 -18.76 -11.48 6.87
C SER A 87 -19.41 -12.63 6.12
N THR A 88 -20.68 -12.47 5.73
CA THR A 88 -21.40 -13.44 4.87
C THR A 88 -21.21 -13.16 3.37
N ALA A 89 -20.44 -12.13 3.00
CA ALA A 89 -20.24 -11.73 1.61
C ALA A 89 -19.73 -12.87 0.71
N PRO A 90 -18.75 -13.70 1.10
CA PRO A 90 -18.29 -14.81 0.26
C PRO A 90 -19.40 -15.82 -0.06
N LEU A 91 -20.24 -16.13 0.92
CA LEU A 91 -21.37 -17.06 0.74
C LEU A 91 -22.44 -16.45 -0.16
N ARG A 92 -22.76 -15.17 0.03
CA ARG A 92 -23.72 -14.45 -0.82
C ARG A 92 -23.25 -14.36 -2.26
N ASP A 93 -21.96 -14.13 -2.50
CA ASP A 93 -21.38 -14.08 -3.84
C ASP A 93 -21.46 -15.45 -4.55
N LEU A 94 -21.21 -16.54 -3.83
CA LEU A 94 -21.35 -17.91 -4.35
C LEU A 94 -22.81 -18.22 -4.70
N LEU A 95 -23.77 -17.82 -3.87
CA LEU A 95 -25.20 -18.01 -4.11
C LEU A 95 -25.72 -17.13 -5.27
N ALA A 96 -25.28 -15.87 -5.35
CA ALA A 96 -25.61 -14.98 -6.45
C ALA A 96 -25.06 -15.50 -7.78
N ALA A 97 -23.84 -16.05 -7.79
CA ALA A 97 -23.27 -16.70 -8.97
C ALA A 97 -24.06 -17.96 -9.38
N ALA A 98 -24.45 -18.79 -8.40
CA ALA A 98 -25.26 -19.99 -8.64
C ALA A 98 -26.67 -19.68 -9.18
N ALA A 99 -27.25 -18.54 -8.79
CA ALA A 99 -28.54 -18.09 -9.28
C ALA A 99 -28.46 -17.60 -10.74
N ARG A 100 -27.36 -16.93 -11.12
CA ARG A 100 -27.16 -16.35 -12.46
C ARG A 100 -26.84 -17.39 -13.54
N ASP A 101 -26.03 -18.39 -13.23
CA ASP A 101 -25.55 -19.36 -14.20
C ASP A 101 -25.99 -20.78 -13.85
N SER A 102 -26.83 -21.38 -14.71
CA SER A 102 -27.31 -22.76 -14.53
C SER A 102 -26.24 -23.81 -14.75
N SER A 103 -25.21 -23.53 -15.55
CA SER A 103 -24.17 -24.51 -15.90
C SER A 103 -23.18 -24.73 -14.75
N THR A 104 -22.86 -23.68 -13.99
CA THR A 104 -21.95 -23.74 -12.82
C THR A 104 -22.67 -23.85 -11.49
N ARG A 105 -24.00 -23.80 -11.46
CA ARG A 105 -24.84 -23.81 -10.25
C ARG A 105 -24.49 -24.92 -9.27
N ALA A 106 -24.41 -26.17 -9.74
CA ALA A 106 -24.10 -27.31 -8.87
C ALA A 106 -22.70 -27.19 -8.24
N VAL A 107 -21.73 -26.68 -9.00
CA VAL A 107 -20.36 -26.44 -8.52
C VAL A 107 -20.34 -25.32 -7.49
N LYS A 108 -21.05 -24.22 -7.74
CA LYS A 108 -21.14 -23.08 -6.81
C LYS A 108 -21.87 -23.42 -5.52
N LEU A 109 -22.94 -24.21 -5.58
CA LEU A 109 -23.61 -24.72 -4.38
C LEU A 109 -22.70 -25.65 -3.57
N LYS A 110 -21.89 -26.50 -4.24
CA LYS A 110 -20.90 -27.33 -3.56
C LYS A 110 -19.81 -26.49 -2.88
N GLN A 111 -19.34 -25.43 -3.54
CA GLN A 111 -18.38 -24.48 -2.95
C GLN A 111 -18.96 -23.74 -1.73
N ALA A 112 -20.22 -23.32 -1.80
CA ALA A 112 -20.93 -22.72 -0.67
C ALA A 112 -21.05 -23.69 0.51
N GLN A 113 -21.37 -24.96 0.25
CA GLN A 113 -21.42 -26.00 1.28
C GLN A 113 -20.04 -26.27 1.90
N GLN A 114 -18.98 -26.28 1.10
CA GLN A 114 -17.60 -26.46 1.59
C GLN A 114 -17.16 -25.31 2.49
N TRP A 115 -17.46 -24.06 2.10
CA TRP A 115 -17.12 -22.89 2.90
C TRP A 115 -17.82 -22.90 4.27
N VAL A 116 -19.11 -23.24 4.32
CA VAL A 116 -19.83 -23.37 5.60
C VAL A 116 -19.28 -24.52 6.45
N ALA A 117 -18.91 -25.65 5.83
CA ALA A 117 -18.31 -26.79 6.55
C ALA A 117 -16.91 -26.48 7.11
N GLU A 118 -16.12 -25.67 6.40
CA GLU A 118 -14.82 -25.19 6.87
C GLU A 118 -14.97 -24.29 8.11
N LEU A 119 -15.90 -23.32 8.06
CA LEU A 119 -16.22 -22.49 9.23
C LEU A 119 -16.72 -23.30 10.44
N GLU A 120 -17.57 -24.30 10.20
CA GLU A 120 -18.04 -25.20 11.27
C GLU A 120 -16.87 -25.98 11.90
N SER A 121 -15.91 -26.42 11.09
CA SER A 121 -14.71 -27.12 11.57
C SER A 121 -13.77 -26.22 12.38
N GLU A 122 -13.67 -24.93 12.00
CA GLU A 122 -12.86 -23.93 12.70
C GLU A 122 -13.44 -23.63 14.09
N ILE A 123 -14.77 -23.50 14.20
CA ILE A 123 -15.46 -23.30 15.48
C ILE A 123 -15.34 -24.54 16.38
N THR A 124 -15.50 -25.74 15.81
CA THR A 124 -15.33 -26.99 16.59
C THR A 124 -13.89 -27.13 17.11
N SER A 125 -12.92 -26.62 16.36
CA SER A 125 -11.51 -26.58 16.77
C SER A 125 -11.24 -25.51 17.83
N TYR A 126 -12.04 -24.44 17.86
CA TYR A 126 -11.96 -23.36 18.85
C TYR A 126 -12.37 -23.82 20.26
N ASP A 127 -13.38 -24.70 20.39
CA ASP A 127 -13.83 -25.25 21.67
C ASP A 127 -13.00 -26.43 22.20
N SER A 128 -12.02 -26.92 21.44
CA SER A 128 -11.08 -27.91 21.96
C SER A 128 -10.23 -27.26 23.05
N PRO A 129 -10.20 -27.79 24.30
CA PRO A 129 -9.45 -27.20 25.42
C PRO A 129 -7.93 -27.39 25.22
N GLY A 130 -7.38 -26.68 24.25
CA GLY A 130 -5.98 -26.58 23.91
C GLY A 130 -5.38 -25.32 24.50
N GLY A 131 -5.23 -25.30 25.83
CA GLY A 131 -4.39 -24.35 26.55
C GLY A 131 -5.07 -23.03 26.89
N THR A 132 -5.09 -22.72 28.19
CA THR A 132 -5.15 -21.33 28.67
C THR A 132 -4.29 -20.44 27.78
N PRO A 133 -4.81 -19.30 27.27
CA PRO A 133 -4.04 -18.43 26.42
C PRO A 133 -2.82 -17.96 27.23
N ASP A 134 -1.64 -18.49 26.87
CA ASP A 134 -0.41 -18.08 27.50
C ASP A 134 -0.25 -16.59 27.18
N SER A 135 -0.52 -15.74 28.19
CA SER A 135 -0.40 -14.29 28.08
C SER A 135 0.98 -13.87 27.54
N GLN A 136 2.01 -14.70 27.76
CA GLN A 136 3.33 -14.50 27.16
C GLN A 136 3.37 -14.81 25.67
N ALA A 137 2.66 -15.84 25.20
CA ALA A 137 2.55 -16.14 23.78
C ALA A 137 1.78 -15.03 23.03
N ARG A 138 0.72 -14.49 23.63
CA ARG A 138 -0.02 -13.34 23.09
C ARG A 138 0.83 -12.06 23.08
N ALA A 139 1.55 -11.78 24.18
CA ALA A 139 2.47 -10.64 24.23
C ALA A 139 3.62 -10.76 23.21
N ARG A 140 4.14 -11.97 22.99
CA ARG A 140 5.13 -12.24 21.94
C ARG A 140 4.55 -12.07 20.55
N LEU A 141 3.34 -12.56 20.29
CA LEU A 141 2.64 -12.38 19.02
C LEU A 141 2.40 -10.90 18.72
N ASP A 142 1.89 -10.14 19.69
CA ASP A 142 1.71 -8.69 19.57
C ASP A 142 3.04 -7.97 19.33
N SER A 143 4.12 -8.40 19.99
CA SER A 143 5.45 -7.83 19.74
C SER A 143 5.96 -8.09 18.32
N ILE A 144 5.64 -9.26 17.75
CA ILE A 144 6.02 -9.64 16.38
C ILE A 144 5.14 -8.91 15.37
N LEU A 145 3.82 -8.85 15.59
CA LEU A 145 2.88 -8.17 14.68
C LEU A 145 2.98 -6.64 14.73
N SER A 146 3.44 -6.08 15.85
CA SER A 146 3.76 -4.65 15.96
C SER A 146 5.11 -4.27 15.34
N ALA A 147 5.92 -5.25 14.94
CA ALA A 147 7.16 -4.99 14.23
C ALA A 147 6.90 -4.21 12.93
N ARG A 148 7.85 -3.33 12.58
CA ARG A 148 7.73 -2.39 11.45
C ARG A 148 7.46 -3.07 10.10
N GLU A 149 7.79 -4.36 9.99
CA GLU A 149 7.61 -5.18 8.80
C GLU A 149 6.16 -5.66 8.57
N PHE A 150 5.35 -5.80 9.64
CA PHE A 150 3.93 -6.17 9.54
C PHE A 150 2.97 -4.96 9.59
N ASN A 151 3.52 -3.77 9.87
CA ASN A 151 2.79 -2.49 9.93
C ASN A 151 2.28 -1.97 8.57
N TYR A 152 2.44 -2.74 7.48
CA TYR A 152 1.94 -2.36 6.15
C TYR A 152 0.45 -2.72 5.94
N VAL A 153 -0.09 -3.68 6.70
CA VAL A 153 -1.44 -4.24 6.48
C VAL A 153 -2.52 -3.57 7.35
N HIS A 154 -2.17 -2.90 8.45
CA HIS A 154 -3.14 -2.31 9.41
C HIS A 154 -3.61 -0.86 9.08
N LYS A 155 -3.33 -0.33 7.89
CA LYS A 155 -3.69 1.06 7.50
C LYS A 155 -5.06 1.22 6.84
N ALA A 156 -6.00 0.30 7.06
CA ALA A 156 -7.37 0.44 6.56
C ALA A 156 -8.27 1.31 7.47
N SER A 157 -8.07 1.32 8.80
CA SER A 157 -9.07 1.90 9.71
C SER A 157 -8.96 3.42 9.96
N ALA A 158 -7.74 3.95 10.16
CA ALA A 158 -7.57 5.36 10.52
C ALA A 158 -7.91 6.34 9.37
N THR A 159 -7.61 5.93 8.14
CA THR A 159 -7.89 6.70 6.92
C THR A 159 -9.38 6.72 6.59
N GLU A 160 -10.10 5.62 6.86
CA GLU A 160 -11.55 5.55 6.67
C GLU A 160 -12.32 6.43 7.66
N TRP A 161 -11.89 6.49 8.94
CA TRP A 161 -12.49 7.39 9.93
C TRP A 161 -12.31 8.87 9.56
N ILE A 162 -11.11 9.27 9.13
CA ILE A 162 -10.83 10.63 8.66
C ILE A 162 -11.67 10.97 7.42
N ARG A 163 -11.77 10.01 6.48
CA ARG A 163 -12.56 10.18 5.25
C ARG A 163 -14.04 10.41 5.55
N ASN A 164 -14.63 9.62 6.45
CA ASN A 164 -16.03 9.79 6.84
C ASN A 164 -16.30 11.14 7.51
N LYS A 165 -15.37 11.62 8.34
CA LYS A 165 -15.50 12.92 9.01
C LYS A 165 -15.45 14.09 8.03
N ILE A 166 -14.62 13.98 6.99
CA ILE A 166 -14.52 14.97 5.91
C ILE A 166 -15.81 15.01 5.08
N TYR A 167 -16.37 13.85 4.71
CA TYR A 167 -17.62 13.81 3.94
C TYR A 167 -18.79 14.48 4.66
N HIS A 168 -18.99 14.18 5.93
CA HIS A 168 -20.06 14.83 6.72
C HIS A 168 -19.83 16.32 6.95
N TRP A 169 -18.58 16.77 7.02
CA TRP A 169 -18.26 18.20 7.08
C TRP A 169 -18.58 18.89 5.74
N LEU A 170 -18.22 18.25 4.62
CA LEU A 170 -18.46 18.77 3.27
C LEU A 170 -19.95 18.90 2.97
N GLU A 171 -20.75 17.92 3.38
CA GLU A 171 -22.21 17.92 3.20
C GLU A 171 -22.89 19.05 3.98
N ARG A 172 -22.46 19.31 5.23
CA ARG A 172 -22.92 20.46 6.02
C ARG A 172 -22.51 21.79 5.39
N LEU A 173 -21.29 21.86 4.87
CA LEU A 173 -20.80 23.07 4.21
C LEU A 173 -21.60 23.34 2.93
N TYR A 174 -21.80 22.32 2.09
CA TYR A 174 -22.56 22.42 0.85
C TYR A 174 -24.01 22.83 1.08
N SER A 175 -24.71 22.19 2.02
CA SER A 175 -26.10 22.53 2.36
C SER A 175 -26.23 23.94 2.95
N SER A 176 -25.30 24.36 3.80
CA SER A 176 -25.24 25.73 4.35
C SER A 176 -25.02 26.79 3.27
N LEU A 177 -24.15 26.52 2.29
CA LEU A 177 -23.87 27.45 1.19
C LEU A 177 -25.06 27.53 0.23
N MET A 178 -25.65 26.40 -0.17
CA MET A 178 -26.81 26.37 -1.08
C MET A 178 -28.05 27.05 -0.47
N ALA A 179 -28.29 26.90 0.83
CA ALA A 179 -29.40 27.57 1.53
C ALA A 179 -29.25 29.10 1.61
N ARG A 180 -28.01 29.63 1.57
CA ARG A 180 -27.74 31.07 1.56
C ARG A 180 -27.76 31.67 0.15
N ILE A 181 -27.35 30.89 -0.85
CA ILE A 181 -27.28 31.32 -2.26
C ILE A 181 -28.66 31.47 -2.90
N THR A 182 -29.63 30.64 -2.50
CA THR A 182 -31.00 30.68 -3.07
C THR A 182 -31.83 31.89 -2.64
N LYS A 183 -31.38 32.70 -1.66
CA LYS A 183 -32.18 33.81 -1.09
C LYS A 183 -31.75 35.22 -1.50
N HIS A 184 -30.64 35.41 -2.24
CA HIS A 184 -30.21 36.74 -2.67
C HIS A 184 -29.66 36.78 -4.11
N PRO A 185 -30.11 37.72 -4.98
CA PRO A 185 -29.61 37.87 -6.36
C PRO A 185 -28.16 38.35 -6.47
N ILE A 186 -27.53 38.75 -5.35
CA ILE A 186 -26.09 39.06 -5.26
C ILE A 186 -25.26 37.78 -4.97
N GLY A 187 -25.93 36.69 -4.59
CA GLY A 187 -25.31 35.43 -4.17
C GLY A 187 -24.54 34.72 -5.26
N GLU A 188 -24.96 34.84 -6.53
CA GLU A 188 -24.28 34.17 -7.66
C GLU A 188 -22.87 34.73 -7.91
N ARG A 189 -22.71 36.06 -7.88
CA ARG A 189 -21.41 36.71 -8.04
C ARG A 189 -20.52 36.48 -6.83
N ALA A 190 -21.06 36.62 -5.63
CA ALA A 190 -20.31 36.37 -4.41
C ALA A 190 -19.84 34.89 -4.32
N PHE A 191 -20.70 33.95 -4.70
CA PHE A 191 -20.35 32.52 -4.75
C PHE A 191 -19.27 32.24 -5.78
N PHE A 192 -19.36 32.84 -6.98
CA PHE A 192 -18.33 32.69 -8.01
C PHE A 192 -16.96 33.18 -7.51
N TRP A 193 -16.91 34.35 -6.87
CA TRP A 193 -15.65 34.89 -6.34
C TRP A 193 -15.11 34.07 -5.16
N VAL A 194 -15.97 33.57 -4.26
CA VAL A 194 -15.54 32.68 -3.17
C VAL A 194 -15.04 31.34 -3.70
N LEU A 195 -15.71 30.77 -4.70
CA LEU A 195 -15.28 29.52 -5.34
C LEU A 195 -13.93 29.72 -6.06
N LEU A 196 -13.78 30.82 -6.79
CA LEU A 196 -12.54 31.17 -7.47
C LEU A 196 -11.40 31.38 -6.47
N LEU A 197 -11.64 32.15 -5.40
CA LEU A 197 -10.64 32.38 -4.36
C LEU A 197 -10.28 31.08 -3.63
N GLY A 198 -11.27 30.23 -3.34
CA GLY A 198 -11.09 28.91 -2.75
C GLY A 198 -10.26 27.99 -3.64
N LEU A 199 -10.52 27.99 -4.96
CA LEU A 199 -9.76 27.21 -5.92
C LEU A 199 -8.31 27.70 -6.01
N VAL A 200 -8.10 29.01 -6.10
CA VAL A 200 -6.76 29.62 -6.16
C VAL A 200 -5.97 29.36 -4.87
N THR A 201 -6.60 29.51 -3.70
CA THR A 201 -5.94 29.23 -2.42
C THR A 201 -5.67 27.75 -2.23
N TRP A 202 -6.57 26.87 -2.66
CA TRP A 202 -6.33 25.42 -2.67
C TRP A 202 -5.21 25.04 -3.64
N LEU A 203 -5.15 25.64 -4.82
CA LEU A 203 -4.04 25.43 -5.77
C LEU A 203 -2.73 25.92 -5.18
N ALA A 204 -2.70 27.13 -4.60
CA ALA A 204 -1.50 27.69 -3.98
C ALA A 204 -1.06 26.84 -2.78
N PHE A 205 -1.99 26.39 -1.93
CA PHE A 205 -1.70 25.50 -0.81
C PHE A 205 -1.27 24.11 -1.30
N SER A 206 -1.87 23.59 -2.36
CA SER A 206 -1.49 22.31 -2.95
C SER A 206 -0.12 22.39 -3.62
N LEU A 207 0.21 23.48 -4.31
CA LEU A 207 1.56 23.73 -4.82
C LEU A 207 2.54 23.91 -3.68
N PHE A 208 2.21 24.70 -2.66
CA PHE A 208 3.07 24.90 -1.49
C PHE A 208 3.30 23.59 -0.73
N ARG A 209 2.26 22.77 -0.55
CA ARG A 209 2.36 21.46 0.11
C ARG A 209 3.07 20.46 -0.79
N PHE A 210 2.82 20.50 -2.10
CA PHE A 210 3.55 19.71 -3.09
C PHE A 210 5.02 20.09 -3.07
N TRP A 211 5.37 21.37 -2.98
CA TRP A 211 6.74 21.89 -2.90
C TRP A 211 7.37 21.68 -1.53
N ALA A 212 6.63 21.70 -0.43
CA ALA A 212 7.14 21.39 0.91
C ALA A 212 7.40 19.88 1.08
N HIS A 213 6.54 19.05 0.50
CA HIS A 213 6.84 17.63 0.30
C HIS A 213 7.92 17.43 -0.77
N ARG A 214 7.96 18.24 -1.82
CA ARG A 214 9.00 18.20 -2.85
C ARG A 214 10.32 18.64 -2.26
N SER A 215 10.45 19.54 -1.31
CA SER A 215 11.73 19.79 -0.62
C SER A 215 12.19 18.59 0.23
N ARG A 216 11.30 17.62 0.52
CA ARG A 216 11.67 16.28 1.03
C ARG A 216 11.86 15.22 -0.08
N PHE A 217 11.45 15.52 -1.31
CA PHE A 217 11.46 14.69 -2.52
C PHE A 217 12.21 15.35 -3.72
N GLU A 218 12.97 16.43 -3.53
CA GLU A 218 13.83 17.14 -4.48
C GLU A 218 15.28 16.73 -4.21
N GLU A 219 15.50 15.89 -3.20
CA GLU A 219 16.52 14.84 -3.24
C GLU A 219 16.11 13.63 -4.11
N LEU A 220 14.86 13.55 -4.60
CA LEU A 220 14.53 12.61 -5.68
C LEU A 220 14.76 13.29 -7.02
N LYS A 221 16.05 13.30 -7.36
CA LYS A 221 16.63 13.22 -8.70
C LYS A 221 15.57 12.85 -9.73
N SER A 222 15.21 13.81 -10.58
CA SER A 222 14.71 13.53 -11.93
C SER A 222 15.56 12.41 -12.54
N PRO A 223 15.02 11.51 -13.38
CA PRO A 223 15.83 10.62 -14.21
C PRO A 223 16.53 11.46 -15.29
N ARG A 224 17.40 12.38 -14.87
CA ARG A 224 18.55 12.82 -15.64
C ARG A 224 19.42 11.58 -15.70
N THR A 225 19.52 11.02 -16.90
CA THR A 225 20.75 10.40 -17.42
C THR A 225 21.73 10.08 -16.29
N PHE A 226 21.60 8.87 -15.75
CA PHE A 226 22.46 8.35 -14.70
C PHE A 226 23.91 8.74 -15.00
N ALA A 227 24.48 9.52 -14.07
CA ALA A 227 25.90 9.74 -13.88
C ALA A 227 26.75 9.69 -15.16
N ARG A 228 26.86 10.82 -15.86
CA ARG A 228 28.20 11.21 -16.26
C ARG A 228 28.85 11.87 -15.04
N SER A 229 29.67 11.06 -14.36
CA SER A 229 30.81 11.40 -13.50
C SER A 229 30.54 12.27 -12.27
N ARG A 230 29.96 11.71 -11.20
CA ARG A 230 30.35 12.19 -9.86
C ARG A 230 31.72 11.59 -9.57
N THR A 231 32.72 12.43 -9.33
CA THR A 231 34.09 11.95 -9.07
C THR A 231 34.16 11.25 -7.71
N TRP A 232 35.18 10.41 -7.50
CA TRP A 232 35.37 9.75 -6.20
C TRP A 232 35.51 10.77 -5.05
N GLN A 233 36.14 11.94 -5.29
CA GLN A 233 36.24 13.01 -4.28
C GLN A 233 34.88 13.62 -3.93
N GLU A 234 34.01 13.80 -4.92
CA GLU A 234 32.68 14.34 -4.69
C GLU A 234 31.81 13.36 -3.87
N TRP A 235 31.97 12.05 -4.09
CA TRP A 235 31.30 11.02 -3.29
C TRP A 235 31.79 11.02 -1.84
N LEU A 236 33.11 11.13 -1.63
CA LEU A 236 33.67 11.21 -0.28
C LEU A 236 33.28 12.50 0.44
N ARG A 237 33.18 13.62 -0.27
CA ARG A 237 32.63 14.86 0.31
C ARG A 237 31.19 14.66 0.76
N ALA A 238 30.34 14.05 -0.08
CA ALA A 238 28.95 13.73 0.33
C ALA A 238 28.90 12.80 1.54
N SER A 239 29.81 11.85 1.61
CA SER A 239 29.92 10.92 2.72
C SER A 239 30.20 11.65 4.04
N SER A 240 31.18 12.55 4.05
CA SER A 240 31.50 13.38 5.22
C SER A 240 30.36 14.34 5.60
N GLU A 241 29.71 14.96 4.61
CA GLU A 241 28.55 15.84 4.85
C GLU A 241 27.35 15.06 5.46
N ALA A 242 27.10 13.83 5.01
CA ALA A 242 26.06 12.98 5.56
C ALA A 242 26.35 12.58 7.02
N ALA A 243 27.61 12.22 7.31
CA ALA A 243 28.05 11.94 8.68
C ALA A 243 27.90 13.16 9.60
N ALA A 244 28.21 14.37 9.10
CA ALA A 244 28.03 15.62 9.85
C ALA A 244 26.55 15.90 10.19
N ARG A 245 25.61 15.44 9.36
CA ARG A 245 24.16 15.49 9.63
C ARG A 245 23.66 14.38 10.56
N GLY A 246 24.53 13.46 10.98
CA GLY A 246 24.16 12.28 11.75
C GLY A 246 23.51 11.16 10.92
N ASP A 247 23.49 11.27 9.58
CA ASP A 247 23.01 10.22 8.69
C ASP A 247 24.16 9.29 8.29
N PHE A 248 24.53 8.40 9.22
CA PHE A 248 25.61 7.45 8.99
C PHE A 248 25.29 6.40 7.93
N ARG A 249 24.01 6.16 7.65
CA ARG A 249 23.58 5.22 6.60
C ARG A 249 23.89 5.78 5.22
N GLU A 250 23.54 7.04 4.97
CA GLU A 250 23.92 7.72 3.73
C GLU A 250 25.44 7.95 3.66
N ALA A 251 26.10 8.19 4.79
CA ALA A 251 27.56 8.31 4.84
C ALA A 251 28.26 7.05 4.34
N VAL A 252 27.90 5.87 4.86
CA VAL A 252 28.46 4.57 4.42
C VAL A 252 28.13 4.30 2.95
N HIS A 253 26.92 4.59 2.51
CA HIS A 253 26.51 4.42 1.10
C HIS A 253 27.35 5.30 0.15
N SER A 254 27.52 6.57 0.49
CA SER A 254 28.35 7.50 -0.28
C SER A 254 29.83 7.12 -0.26
N ALA A 255 30.35 6.60 0.86
CA ALA A 255 31.73 6.10 0.95
C ALA A 255 31.96 4.91 0.01
N TYR A 256 31.02 3.95 -0.03
CA TYR A 256 31.09 2.81 -0.92
C TYR A 256 31.13 3.23 -2.40
N TRP A 257 30.21 4.09 -2.84
CA TRP A 257 30.20 4.55 -4.23
C TRP A 257 31.42 5.41 -4.58
N GLY A 258 32.01 6.10 -3.59
CA GLY A 258 33.31 6.75 -3.75
C GLY A 258 34.43 5.75 -4.03
N ALA A 259 34.47 4.63 -3.31
CA ALA A 259 35.42 3.55 -3.57
C ALA A 259 35.22 2.93 -4.96
N ILE A 260 33.98 2.64 -5.37
CA ILE A 260 33.69 2.09 -6.70
C ILE A 260 34.11 3.08 -7.80
N ALA A 261 33.75 4.37 -7.68
CA ALA A 261 34.17 5.39 -8.64
C ALA A 261 35.70 5.48 -8.76
N ARG A 262 36.44 5.31 -7.65
CA ARG A 262 37.90 5.26 -7.69
C ARG A 262 38.43 4.03 -8.43
N LEU A 263 37.82 2.87 -8.22
CA LEU A 263 38.21 1.64 -8.91
C LEU A 263 37.88 1.70 -10.41
N GLU A 264 36.78 2.37 -10.78
CA GLU A 264 36.42 2.66 -12.17
C GLU A 264 37.44 3.60 -12.82
N ASP A 265 37.86 4.66 -12.12
CA ASP A 265 38.91 5.58 -12.59
C ASP A 265 40.28 4.88 -12.78
N LEU A 266 40.57 3.88 -11.95
CA LEU A 266 41.75 3.03 -12.07
C LEU A 266 41.60 1.91 -13.13
N GLN A 267 40.43 1.82 -13.78
CA GLN A 267 40.09 0.76 -14.74
C GLN A 267 40.20 -0.67 -14.16
N LEU A 268 40.08 -0.81 -12.84
CA LEU A 268 40.10 -2.11 -12.14
C LEU A 268 38.71 -2.76 -12.10
N VAL A 269 37.65 -1.98 -12.32
CA VAL A 269 36.29 -2.48 -12.48
C VAL A 269 35.59 -1.71 -13.60
N PRO A 270 34.64 -2.34 -14.33
CA PRO A 270 33.89 -1.65 -15.37
C PRO A 270 32.92 -0.62 -14.77
N ALA A 271 32.76 0.51 -15.47
CA ALA A 271 31.77 1.54 -15.16
C ALA A 271 30.35 1.07 -15.55
N ASP A 272 29.82 0.13 -14.78
CA ASP A 272 28.50 -0.47 -14.98
C ASP A 272 27.73 -0.54 -13.67
N HIS A 273 26.95 0.52 -13.41
CA HIS A 273 26.15 0.66 -12.20
C HIS A 273 24.88 -0.20 -12.15
N THR A 274 24.67 -1.11 -13.12
CA THR A 274 23.60 -2.13 -13.02
C THR A 274 24.02 -3.33 -12.19
N ARG A 275 25.32 -3.44 -11.90
CA ARG A 275 25.92 -4.56 -11.16
C ARG A 275 25.61 -4.50 -9.68
N THR A 276 25.52 -5.69 -9.09
CA THR A 276 25.36 -5.81 -7.64
C THR A 276 26.70 -5.56 -6.92
N PRO A 277 26.69 -5.09 -5.66
CA PRO A 277 27.93 -4.88 -4.91
C PRO A 277 28.83 -6.12 -4.82
N ARG A 278 28.26 -7.32 -4.73
CA ARG A 278 29.01 -8.59 -4.72
C ARG A 278 29.69 -8.88 -6.05
N GLU A 279 29.09 -8.49 -7.16
CA GLU A 279 29.72 -8.63 -8.48
C GLU A 279 30.98 -7.77 -8.59
N TYR A 280 30.98 -6.56 -8.04
CA TYR A 280 32.18 -5.73 -8.01
C TYR A 280 33.32 -6.39 -7.23
N VAL A 281 33.02 -7.02 -6.08
CA VAL A 281 34.01 -7.79 -5.30
C VAL A 281 34.54 -8.98 -6.12
N GLN A 282 33.66 -9.70 -6.81
CA GLN A 282 34.04 -10.83 -7.65
C GLN A 282 34.94 -10.39 -8.80
N LEU A 283 34.57 -9.32 -9.51
CA LEU A 283 35.34 -8.77 -10.62
C LEU A 283 36.73 -8.32 -10.17
N TYR A 284 36.80 -7.58 -9.05
CA TYR A 284 38.06 -7.11 -8.48
C TYR A 284 38.96 -8.26 -7.99
N SER A 285 38.38 -9.43 -7.70
CA SER A 285 39.12 -10.61 -7.26
C SER A 285 39.73 -11.40 -8.41
N LEU A 286 39.24 -11.21 -9.65
CA LEU A 286 39.74 -11.91 -10.85
C LEU A 286 41.23 -11.60 -11.10
N PRO A 287 41.96 -12.49 -11.80
CA PRO A 287 43.32 -12.20 -12.24
C PRO A 287 43.31 -10.97 -13.16
N HIS A 288 44.04 -9.93 -12.77
CA HIS A 288 44.34 -8.79 -13.62
C HIS A 288 45.74 -8.96 -14.20
N GLU A 289 46.07 -8.22 -15.25
CA GLU A 289 47.46 -8.14 -15.72
C GLU A 289 48.38 -7.73 -14.55
N GLU A 290 49.57 -8.32 -14.48
CA GLU A 290 50.44 -8.34 -13.29
C GLU A 290 50.76 -6.94 -12.72
N GLN A 291 50.72 -5.91 -13.56
CA GLN A 291 50.95 -4.51 -13.19
C GLN A 291 49.74 -3.77 -12.59
N LEU A 292 48.52 -4.28 -12.75
CA LEU A 292 47.28 -3.72 -12.17
C LEU A 292 46.63 -4.66 -11.15
N ALA A 293 47.31 -5.75 -10.77
CA ALA A 293 46.78 -6.71 -9.82
C ALA A 293 46.57 -6.09 -8.42
N PRO A 294 45.33 -6.11 -7.88
CA PRO A 294 45.09 -5.56 -6.56
C PRO A 294 45.69 -6.45 -5.47
N SER A 295 46.29 -5.81 -4.47
CA SER A 295 46.86 -6.51 -3.31
C SER A 295 45.79 -7.24 -2.50
N ALA A 296 46.18 -8.28 -1.74
CA ALA A 296 45.26 -9.00 -0.86
C ALA A 296 44.52 -8.05 0.11
N ARG A 297 45.24 -7.07 0.66
CA ARG A 297 44.67 -6.04 1.55
C ARG A 297 43.59 -5.19 0.87
N GLN A 298 43.78 -4.82 -0.40
CA GLN A 298 42.77 -4.08 -1.15
C GLN A 298 41.53 -4.93 -1.42
N LYS A 299 41.71 -6.21 -1.77
CA LYS A 299 40.58 -7.14 -1.96
C LYS A 299 39.75 -7.28 -0.68
N GLU A 300 40.42 -7.46 0.47
CA GLU A 300 39.77 -7.51 1.79
C GLU A 300 39.06 -6.19 2.12
N SER A 301 39.67 -5.05 1.80
CA SER A 301 39.07 -3.73 2.06
C SER A 301 37.80 -3.49 1.24
N LEU A 302 37.80 -3.88 -0.04
CA LEU A 302 36.59 -3.81 -0.87
C LEU A 302 35.49 -4.76 -0.37
N ALA A 303 35.86 -5.97 0.06
CA ALA A 303 34.91 -6.91 0.64
C ALA A 303 34.32 -6.39 1.96
N GLY A 304 35.14 -5.77 2.81
CA GLY A 304 34.73 -5.15 4.08
C GLY A 304 33.68 -4.05 3.89
N ILE A 305 33.97 -3.09 3.02
CA ILE A 305 33.03 -1.98 2.77
C ILE A 305 31.75 -2.45 2.09
N THR A 306 31.85 -3.45 1.20
CA THR A 306 30.69 -4.07 0.57
C THR A 306 29.79 -4.75 1.61
N ALA A 307 30.36 -5.54 2.52
CA ALA A 307 29.60 -6.20 3.58
C ALA A 307 28.91 -5.19 4.51
N ARG A 308 29.56 -4.05 4.78
CA ARG A 308 28.98 -2.99 5.61
C ARG A 308 27.85 -2.28 4.90
N LEU A 309 28.03 -1.91 3.63
CA LEU A 309 26.96 -1.39 2.79
C LEU A 309 25.76 -2.33 2.80
N GLU A 310 26.00 -3.62 2.59
CA GLU A 310 24.93 -4.62 2.56
C GLU A 310 24.13 -4.64 3.86
N ARG A 311 24.83 -4.59 5.00
CA ARG A 311 24.20 -4.60 6.32
C ARG A 311 23.41 -3.31 6.59
N THR A 312 23.98 -2.14 6.32
CA THR A 312 23.38 -0.84 6.67
C THR A 312 22.35 -0.38 5.66
N TRP A 313 22.62 -0.54 4.36
CA TRP A 313 21.75 -0.07 3.30
C TRP A 313 20.63 -1.08 3.01
N TYR A 314 20.97 -2.31 2.63
CA TYR A 314 19.97 -3.31 2.26
C TYR A 314 19.37 -4.01 3.50
N GLY A 315 20.21 -4.35 4.48
CA GLY A 315 19.79 -4.99 5.74
C GLY A 315 19.09 -4.06 6.72
N ARG A 316 19.05 -2.74 6.45
CA ARG A 316 18.45 -1.71 7.32
C ARG A 316 18.95 -1.74 8.77
N ALA A 317 20.17 -2.24 9.01
CA ALA A 317 20.79 -2.16 10.33
C ALA A 317 21.06 -0.69 10.69
N SER A 318 21.02 -0.37 11.98
CA SER A 318 21.43 0.95 12.46
C SER A 318 22.92 1.15 12.18
N ALA A 319 23.28 2.28 11.58
CA ALA A 319 24.67 2.66 11.33
C ALA A 319 25.09 3.74 12.32
N GLY A 320 26.28 3.61 12.89
CA GLY A 320 26.84 4.58 13.83
C GLY A 320 28.10 5.28 13.33
N PRO A 321 28.69 6.17 14.16
CA PRO A 321 29.96 6.82 13.85
C PRO A 321 31.11 5.83 13.61
N SER A 322 31.14 4.71 14.33
CA SER A 322 32.15 3.65 14.17
C SER A 322 32.07 3.00 12.79
N ASP A 323 30.85 2.72 12.30
CA ASP A 323 30.65 2.15 10.96
C ASP A 323 31.18 3.06 9.87
N PHE A 324 30.94 4.37 10.01
CA PHE A 324 31.45 5.36 9.08
C PHE A 324 32.99 5.45 9.12
N GLN A 325 33.60 5.49 10.30
CA GLN A 325 35.06 5.51 10.43
C GLN A 325 35.71 4.25 9.85
N GLU A 326 35.10 3.09 10.05
CA GLU A 326 35.59 1.84 9.47
C GLU A 326 35.48 1.85 7.94
N SER A 327 34.36 2.34 7.38
CA SER A 327 34.24 2.53 5.92
C SER A 327 35.30 3.47 5.36
N LEU A 328 35.64 4.56 6.06
CA LEU A 328 36.70 5.46 5.62
C LEU A 328 38.06 4.76 5.56
N ARG A 329 38.40 3.95 6.57
CA ARG A 329 39.66 3.18 6.58
C ARG A 329 39.72 2.17 5.42
N GLU A 330 38.59 1.53 5.11
CA GLU A 330 38.49 0.61 3.97
C GLU A 330 38.67 1.35 2.64
N VAL A 331 38.10 2.55 2.50
CA VAL A 331 38.22 3.38 1.29
C VAL A 331 39.63 3.94 1.11
N GLU A 332 40.29 4.34 2.21
CA GLU A 332 41.71 4.73 2.20
C GLU A 332 42.62 3.59 1.73
N ALA A 333 42.37 2.37 2.22
CA ALA A 333 43.12 1.19 1.80
C ALA A 333 42.96 0.86 0.31
N LEU A 334 41.88 1.32 -0.33
CA LEU A 334 41.63 1.22 -1.76
C LEU A 334 42.30 2.34 -2.59
N GLY A 335 43.03 3.26 -1.94
CA GLY A 335 43.76 4.33 -2.61
C GLY A 335 42.94 5.58 -2.90
N CYS A 336 41.85 5.79 -2.14
CA CYS A 336 41.19 7.09 -2.05
C CYS A 336 41.88 7.92 -0.97
N GLN A 337 42.45 9.07 -1.32
CA GLN A 337 43.00 9.99 -0.32
C GLN A 337 41.86 10.81 0.28
N LEU A 338 41.65 10.70 1.59
CA LEU A 338 40.68 11.55 2.27
C LEU A 338 41.19 13.01 2.27
N PRO A 339 40.34 13.99 1.98
CA PRO A 339 40.70 15.41 2.01
C PRO A 339 40.92 15.95 3.43
#